data_AF-A0A9E2UUQ3-F1
#
_entry.id   AF-A0A9E2UUQ3-F1
#
_cell.length_a   1.000
_cell.length_b   1.000
_cell.length_c   1.000
_cell.angle_alpha   90.00
_cell.angle_beta   90.00
_cell.angle_gamma   90.00
#
_symmetry.space_group_name_H-M   'P 1'
#
loop_
_entity.id
_entity.type
_entity.pdbx_description
1 polymer ?
#
loop_
_entity_poly.entity_id
_entity_poly.type
_entity_poly.pdbx_seq_one_letter_code
_entity_poly.pdbx_strand_id
1 'polypeptide(L)'
;MNAYDVIVIGAGHAGCEAALVTARMGVKTALVTIDQKAIARMSCNPSIGGIGKSHLVCELDALGGEIAVNTDYTGIQFRILNTRKGPAVQSYRAQCDKSAFSLRMQAVLNATKNITIIEDLAIGILVENGKLRGIQLK
;
A
#
# COMPACT_ATOMS: atom_id res chain seq x y z
N MET A 1 17.37 -10.33 18.17
CA MET A 1 16.02 -10.52 17.62
C MET A 1 15.27 -9.23 17.80
N ASN A 2 14.85 -8.59 16.71
CA ASN A 2 13.95 -7.42 16.81
C ASN A 2 12.53 -7.95 16.93
N ALA A 3 11.82 -7.52 17.98
CA ALA A 3 10.43 -7.88 18.20
C ALA A 3 9.54 -6.86 17.50
N TYR A 4 8.66 -7.36 16.63
CA TYR A 4 7.61 -6.60 15.97
C TYR A 4 6.27 -7.22 16.34
N ASP A 5 5.25 -6.37 16.44
CA ASP A 5 3.89 -6.81 16.70
C ASP A 5 3.24 -7.34 15.41
N VAL A 6 3.58 -6.72 14.26
CA VAL A 6 3.12 -7.12 12.93
C VAL A 6 4.30 -7.19 11.96
N ILE A 7 4.30 -8.23 11.12
CA ILE A 7 5.24 -8.37 10.01
C ILE A 7 4.43 -8.45 8.71
N VAL A 8 4.65 -7.49 7.82
CA VAL A 8 4.05 -7.45 6.49
C VAL A 8 5.11 -7.92 5.49
N ILE A 9 4.82 -8.99 4.76
CA ILE A 9 5.72 -9.54 3.73
C ILE A 9 5.26 -9.07 2.35
N GLY A 10 6.12 -8.29 1.69
CA GLY A 10 5.93 -7.74 0.36
C GLY A 10 5.41 -6.30 0.39
N ALA A 11 6.14 -5.36 -0.23
CA ALA A 11 5.77 -3.95 -0.30
C ALA A 11 5.04 -3.57 -1.61
N GLY A 12 4.09 -4.39 -2.04
CA GLY A 12 3.13 -4.02 -3.08
C GLY A 12 2.05 -3.07 -2.54
N HIS A 13 1.05 -2.74 -3.36
CA HIS A 13 -0.04 -1.84 -2.94
C HIS A 13 -0.73 -2.28 -1.63
N ALA A 14 -1.09 -3.56 -1.52
CA ALA A 14 -1.71 -4.11 -0.32
C ALA A 14 -0.78 -4.08 0.91
N GLY A 15 0.50 -4.41 0.72
CA GLY A 15 1.47 -4.40 1.81
C GLY A 15 1.79 -3.00 2.31
N CYS A 16 1.81 -2.00 1.42
CA CYS A 16 1.96 -0.60 1.80
C CYS A 16 0.79 -0.14 2.68
N GLU A 17 -0.44 -0.42 2.27
CA GLU A 17 -1.63 -0.10 3.09
C GLU A 17 -1.62 -0.83 4.43
N ALA A 18 -1.34 -2.14 4.44
CA ALA A 18 -1.28 -2.92 5.68
C ALA A 18 -0.23 -2.37 6.65
N ALA A 19 0.95 -2.03 6.14
CA ALA A 19 2.03 -1.46 6.94
C ALA A 19 1.66 -0.07 7.49
N LEU A 20 1.08 0.80 6.66
CA LEU A 20 0.67 2.14 7.07
C LEU A 20 -0.46 2.11 8.10
N VAL A 21 -1.51 1.32 7.86
CA VAL A 21 -2.65 1.20 8.79
C VAL A 21 -2.19 0.70 10.15
N THR A 22 -1.43 -0.40 10.20
CA THR A 22 -0.95 -0.95 11.48
C THR A 22 -0.06 0.03 12.23
N ALA A 23 0.87 0.68 11.53
CA ALA A 23 1.76 1.65 12.16
C ALA A 23 1.05 2.91 12.66
N ARG A 24 0.04 3.41 11.91
CA ARG A 24 -0.83 4.54 12.32
C ARG A 24 -1.68 4.21 13.53
N MET A 25 -2.01 2.93 13.75
CA MET A 25 -2.65 2.44 14.97
C MET A 25 -1.69 2.31 16.17
N GLY A 26 -0.41 2.68 16.01
CA GLY A 26 0.59 2.64 17.07
C GLY A 26 1.31 1.29 17.24
N VAL A 27 1.12 0.37 16.29
CA VAL A 27 1.69 -0.98 16.31
C VAL A 27 3.10 -0.98 15.71
N LYS A 28 4.06 -1.71 16.30
CA LYS A 28 5.40 -1.84 15.72
C LYS A 28 5.37 -2.80 14.54
N THR A 29 5.55 -2.25 13.34
CA THR A 29 5.39 -3.00 12.09
C THR A 29 6.71 -3.11 11.35
N ALA A 30 7.08 -4.35 10.98
CA ALA A 30 8.12 -4.59 9.98
C ALA A 30 7.49 -4.74 8.60
N LEU A 31 7.97 -3.98 7.62
CA LEU A 31 7.63 -4.17 6.21
C LEU A 31 8.84 -4.79 5.50
N VAL A 32 8.72 -6.07 5.16
CA VAL A 32 9.77 -6.83 4.47
C VAL A 32 9.53 -6.76 2.97
N THR A 33 10.56 -6.42 2.20
CA THR A 33 10.49 -6.36 0.74
C THR A 33 11.79 -6.85 0.12
N ILE A 34 11.70 -7.48 -1.05
CA ILE A 34 12.88 -7.96 -1.79
C ILE A 34 13.67 -6.83 -2.46
N ASP A 35 13.02 -5.69 -2.70
CA ASP A 35 13.59 -4.52 -3.36
C ASP A 35 12.82 -3.28 -2.89
N GLN A 36 13.47 -2.40 -2.14
CA GLN A 36 12.87 -1.15 -1.67
C GLN A 36 12.56 -0.19 -2.83
N LYS A 37 13.30 -0.26 -3.94
CA LYS A 37 13.05 0.58 -5.12
C LYS A 37 11.80 0.14 -5.88
N ALA A 38 11.28 -1.07 -5.61
CA ALA A 38 10.06 -1.60 -6.22
C ALA A 38 8.79 -1.39 -5.37
N ILE A 39 8.90 -0.70 -4.24
CA ILE A 39 7.76 -0.40 -3.36
C ILE A 39 6.62 0.26 -4.15
N ALA A 40 5.42 -0.28 -4.03
CA ALA A 40 4.19 0.19 -4.70
C ALA A 40 4.35 0.41 -6.22
N ARG A 41 5.16 -0.40 -6.89
CA ARG A 41 5.32 -0.32 -8.35
C ARG A 41 3.99 -0.58 -9.07
N MET A 42 3.61 0.32 -9.97
CA MET A 42 2.46 0.15 -10.87
C MET A 42 2.79 -0.79 -12.04
N SER A 43 2.79 -2.10 -11.78
CA SER A 43 3.27 -3.13 -12.72
C SER A 43 2.45 -3.23 -14.02
N CYS A 44 1.14 -2.99 -13.95
CA CYS A 44 0.25 -3.09 -15.11
C CYS A 44 0.09 -1.72 -15.77
N ASN A 45 -1.05 -1.06 -15.56
CA ASN A 45 -1.36 0.24 -16.12
C ASN A 45 -1.04 1.39 -15.13
N PRO A 46 -0.72 2.58 -15.64
CA PRO A 46 -0.46 3.76 -14.81
C PRO A 46 -1.77 4.42 -14.35
N SER A 47 -2.74 3.66 -13.83
CA SER A 47 -4.03 4.24 -13.43
C SER A 47 -4.62 3.65 -12.15
N ILE A 48 -5.19 4.51 -11.32
CA ILE A 48 -5.96 4.17 -10.13
C ILE A 48 -7.44 4.49 -10.35
N GLY A 49 -8.31 3.69 -9.75
CA GLY A 49 -9.76 3.79 -9.91
C GLY A 49 -10.27 3.12 -11.18
N GLY A 50 -11.36 3.66 -11.72
CA GLY A 50 -12.20 3.03 -12.73
C GLY A 50 -13.50 2.48 -12.14
N ILE A 51 -14.32 1.87 -13.00
CA ILE A 51 -15.59 1.26 -12.59
C ILE A 51 -15.32 0.19 -11.52
N GLY A 52 -16.04 0.28 -10.40
CA GLY A 52 -15.85 -0.56 -9.22
C GLY A 52 -14.61 -0.18 -8.39
N LYS A 53 -13.42 -0.12 -9.01
CA LYS A 53 -12.15 0.16 -8.31
C LYS A 53 -12.12 1.51 -7.60
N SER A 54 -12.79 2.52 -8.15
CA SER A 54 -12.85 3.84 -7.51
C SER A 54 -13.59 3.85 -6.19
N HIS A 55 -14.64 3.04 -6.05
CA HIS A 55 -15.36 2.91 -4.78
C HIS A 55 -14.43 2.33 -3.72
N LEU A 56 -13.68 1.27 -4.03
CA LEU A 56 -12.67 0.71 -3.13
C LEU A 56 -11.60 1.73 -2.73
N VAL A 57 -11.14 2.56 -3.67
CA VAL A 57 -10.16 3.61 -3.38
C VAL A 57 -10.75 4.66 -2.45
N CYS A 58 -11.99 5.11 -2.68
CA CYS A 58 -12.69 6.05 -1.80
C CYS A 58 -13.00 5.46 -0.43
N GLU A 59 -13.35 4.17 -0.36
CA GLU A 59 -13.56 3.46 0.91
C GLU A 59 -12.26 3.35 1.70
N LEU A 60 -11.14 3.03 1.04
CA LEU A 60 -9.83 3.02 1.68
C LEU A 60 -9.44 4.42 2.20
N ASP A 61 -9.66 5.46 1.40
CA ASP A 61 -9.42 6.85 1.81
C ASP A 61 -10.21 7.21 3.08
N ALA A 62 -11.51 6.88 3.11
CA ALA A 62 -12.37 7.11 4.26
C ALA A 62 -11.91 6.35 5.52
N LEU A 63 -11.26 5.20 5.35
CA LEU A 63 -10.65 4.41 6.42
C LEU A 63 -9.23 4.89 6.80
N GLY A 64 -8.71 5.92 6.14
CA GLY A 64 -7.37 6.46 6.40
C GLY A 64 -6.24 5.73 5.68
N GLY A 65 -6.55 5.01 4.59
CA GLY A 65 -5.59 4.46 3.64
C GLY A 65 -4.88 5.54 2.83
N GLU A 66 -3.76 5.19 2.22
CA GLU A 66 -2.87 6.16 1.56
C GLU A 66 -3.06 6.22 0.04
N ILE A 67 -3.61 5.17 -0.59
CA ILE A 67 -3.63 5.02 -2.04
C ILE A 67 -4.36 6.17 -2.76
N ALA A 68 -5.44 6.70 -2.18
CA ALA A 68 -6.16 7.83 -2.75
C ALA A 68 -5.33 9.11 -2.68
N VAL A 69 -4.79 9.44 -1.51
CA VAL A 69 -3.90 10.60 -1.31
C VAL A 69 -2.67 10.51 -2.22
N ASN A 70 -2.03 9.33 -2.29
CA ASN A 70 -0.88 9.10 -3.16
C ASN A 70 -1.23 9.28 -4.64
N THR A 71 -2.44 8.88 -5.03
CA THR A 71 -2.98 9.10 -6.39
C THR A 71 -3.14 10.58 -6.68
N ASP A 72 -3.67 11.37 -5.74
CA ASP A 72 -3.87 12.82 -5.93
C ASP A 72 -2.55 13.57 -6.11
N TYR A 73 -1.50 13.20 -5.35
CA TYR A 73 -0.17 13.80 -5.49
C TYR A 73 0.55 13.47 -6.81
N THR A 74 0.19 12.35 -7.44
CA THR A 74 0.96 11.78 -8.56
C THR A 74 0.14 11.63 -9.84
N GLY A 75 -1.12 12.06 -9.79
CA GLY A 75 -2.07 12.06 -10.89
C GLY A 75 -1.70 13.10 -11.94
N ILE A 76 -1.71 12.68 -13.20
CA ILE A 76 -1.51 13.49 -14.39
C ILE A 76 -2.85 13.88 -15.02
N GLN A 77 -3.83 12.96 -14.98
CA GLN A 77 -5.15 13.19 -15.56
C GLN A 77 -6.23 12.53 -14.71
N PHE A 78 -7.29 13.30 -14.42
CA PHE A 78 -8.46 12.85 -13.67
C PHE A 78 -9.70 12.85 -14.57
N ARG A 79 -10.52 11.80 -14.46
CA ARG A 79 -11.80 11.68 -15.16
C ARG A 79 -12.86 11.11 -14.23
N ILE A 80 -14.09 11.58 -14.41
CA ILE A 80 -15.29 10.94 -13.88
C ILE A 80 -15.90 10.09 -15.00
N LEU A 81 -16.08 8.81 -14.74
CA LEU A 81 -16.73 7.85 -15.63
C LEU A 81 -18.23 7.79 -15.29
N ASN A 82 -19.06 7.37 -16.27
CA ASN A 82 -20.51 7.23 -16.11
C ASN A 82 -21.25 8.51 -15.63
N THR A 83 -20.75 9.69 -15.98
CA THR A 83 -21.31 10.99 -15.54
C THR A 83 -22.80 11.17 -15.84
N ARG A 84 -23.31 10.54 -16.90
CA ARG A 84 -24.72 10.60 -17.33
C ARG A 84 -25.63 9.47 -16.81
N LYS A 85 -25.12 8.55 -15.97
CA LYS A 85 -25.86 7.36 -15.53
C LYS A 85 -26.32 7.40 -14.06
N GLY A 86 -26.22 8.57 -13.42
CA GLY A 86 -26.56 8.77 -12.01
C GLY A 86 -25.41 8.47 -11.04
N PRO A 87 -25.45 9.02 -9.80
CA PRO A 87 -24.31 9.03 -8.88
C PRO A 87 -23.89 7.63 -8.42
N ALA A 88 -24.83 6.69 -8.24
CA ALA A 88 -24.55 5.34 -7.74
C ALA A 88 -23.62 4.51 -8.65
N VAL A 89 -23.47 4.89 -9.92
CA VAL A 89 -22.62 4.18 -10.89
C VAL A 89 -21.51 5.07 -11.45
N GLN A 90 -21.39 6.30 -10.96
CA GLN A 90 -20.26 7.17 -11.27
C GLN A 90 -18.98 6.61 -10.65
N SER A 91 -17.84 6.89 -11.26
CA SER A 91 -16.56 6.33 -10.82
C SER A 91 -15.41 7.24 -11.20
N TYR A 92 -14.46 7.43 -10.29
CA TYR A 92 -13.27 8.24 -10.55
C TYR A 92 -12.18 7.41 -11.22
N ARG A 93 -11.39 8.01 -12.10
CA ARG A 93 -10.21 7.38 -12.68
C ARG A 93 -9.10 8.40 -12.81
N ALA A 94 -7.95 8.09 -12.24
CA ALA A 94 -6.75 8.88 -12.37
C ALA A 94 -5.69 8.12 -13.17
N GLN A 95 -5.04 8.78 -14.12
CA GLN A 95 -3.76 8.34 -14.67
C GLN A 95 -2.65 8.95 -13.82
N CYS A 96 -1.67 8.16 -13.40
CA CYS A 96 -0.60 8.58 -12.50
C CYS A 96 0.77 8.46 -13.17
N ASP A 97 1.71 9.30 -12.79
CA ASP A 97 3.12 9.06 -13.08
C ASP A 97 3.58 7.85 -12.27
N LYS A 98 4.02 6.77 -12.96
CA LYS A 98 4.42 5.52 -12.28
C LYS A 98 5.59 5.71 -11.32
N SER A 99 6.55 6.54 -11.71
CA SER A 99 7.76 6.78 -10.93
C SER A 99 7.43 7.64 -9.72
N ALA A 100 6.67 8.72 -9.91
CA ALA A 100 6.24 9.58 -8.82
C ALA A 100 5.35 8.82 -7.82
N PHE A 101 4.45 7.95 -8.29
CA PHE A 101 3.59 7.12 -7.44
C PHE A 101 4.41 6.25 -6.48
N SER A 102 5.42 5.55 -6.99
CA SER A 102 6.30 4.70 -6.19
C SER A 102 7.19 5.53 -5.25
N LEU A 103 7.80 6.60 -5.75
CA LEU A 103 8.68 7.46 -4.95
C LEU A 103 7.93 8.14 -3.79
N ARG A 104 6.71 8.62 -4.03
CA ARG A 104 5.88 9.22 -2.99
C ARG A 104 5.50 8.20 -1.94
N MET A 105 5.07 7.00 -2.33
CA MET A 105 4.73 5.94 -1.37
C MET A 105 5.94 5.52 -0.52
N GLN A 106 7.13 5.41 -1.12
CA GLN A 106 8.38 5.20 -0.38
C GLN A 106 8.62 6.32 0.64
N ALA A 107 8.44 7.58 0.25
CA ALA A 107 8.58 8.72 1.15
C ALA A 107 7.56 8.68 2.31
N VAL A 108 6.30 8.31 2.05
CA VAL A 108 5.28 8.15 3.10
C VAL A 108 5.67 7.06 4.09
N LEU A 109 6.06 5.89 3.60
CA LEU A 109 6.45 4.76 4.46
C LEU A 109 7.65 5.12 5.34
N ASN A 110 8.69 5.75 4.77
CA ASN A 110 9.87 6.17 5.52
C ASN A 110 9.57 7.28 6.55
N ALA A 111 8.59 8.14 6.29
CA ALA A 111 8.18 9.19 7.22
C ALA A 111 7.22 8.71 8.32
N THR A 112 6.63 7.52 8.16
CA THR A 112 5.63 6.98 9.10
C THR A 112 6.32 6.33 10.30
N LYS A 113 6.03 6.83 11.50
CA LYS A 113 6.52 6.23 12.75
C LYS A 113 6.06 4.78 12.88
N ASN A 114 6.81 3.98 13.62
CA ASN A 114 6.53 2.56 13.89
C ASN A 114 6.65 1.61 12.69
N ILE A 115 7.07 2.08 11.51
CA ILE A 115 7.45 1.21 10.39
C ILE A 115 8.97 1.06 10.35
N THR A 116 9.43 -0.19 10.30
CA THR A 116 10.79 -0.52 9.89
C THR A 116 10.75 -1.24 8.55
N ILE A 117 11.35 -0.67 7.52
CA ILE A 117 11.48 -1.31 6.21
C ILE A 117 12.73 -2.20 6.23
N ILE A 118 12.57 -3.47 5.86
CA ILE A 118 13.65 -4.46 5.79
C ILE A 118 13.76 -4.93 4.35
N GLU A 119 14.91 -4.69 3.71
CA GLU A 119 15.19 -5.25 2.39
C GLU A 119 15.79 -6.65 2.54
N ASP A 120 14.95 -7.67 2.41
CA ASP A 120 15.34 -9.07 2.53
C ASP A 120 14.26 -10.00 1.94
N LEU A 121 14.60 -11.26 1.74
CA LEU A 121 13.70 -12.30 1.27
C LEU A 121 13.22 -13.15 2.45
N ALA A 122 11.92 -13.14 2.71
CA ALA A 122 11.31 -14.10 3.63
C ALA A 122 11.30 -15.51 3.02
N ILE A 123 12.04 -16.43 3.64
CA ILE A 123 12.21 -17.82 3.17
C ILE A 123 11.45 -18.85 4.01
N GLY A 124 10.89 -18.45 5.14
CA GLY A 124 10.13 -19.35 6.01
C GLY A 124 9.25 -18.62 7.01
N ILE A 125 8.21 -19.30 7.47
CA ILE A 125 7.35 -18.86 8.58
C ILE A 125 7.70 -19.71 9.79
N LEU A 126 7.89 -19.06 10.94
CA LEU A 126 8.19 -19.73 12.19
C LEU A 126 6.90 -19.92 12.97
N VAL A 127 6.52 -21.19 13.19
CA VAL A 127 5.34 -21.60 13.94
C VAL A 127 5.77 -22.46 15.12
N GLU A 128 5.31 -22.11 16.31
CA GLU A 128 5.58 -22.84 17.54
C GLU A 128 4.24 -23.12 18.24
N ASN A 129 3.97 -24.39 18.58
CA ASN A 129 2.71 -24.80 19.22
C ASN A 129 1.45 -24.29 18.50
N GLY A 130 1.47 -24.31 17.16
CA GLY A 130 0.37 -23.83 16.32
C GLY A 130 0.20 -22.31 16.27
N LYS A 131 1.12 -21.53 16.85
CA LYS A 131 1.08 -20.06 16.84
C LYS A 131 2.22 -19.48 16.01
N LEU A 132 1.92 -18.44 15.23
CA LEU A 132 2.92 -17.65 14.52
C LEU A 132 3.87 -16.97 15.53
N ARG A 133 5.18 -17.15 15.33
CA ARG A 133 6.23 -16.53 16.15
C ARG A 133 7.12 -15.58 15.38
N GLY A 134 7.14 -15.67 14.05
CA GLY A 134 7.92 -14.79 13.21
C GLY A 134 8.16 -15.37 11.82
N ILE A 135 9.19 -14.87 11.17
CA ILE A 135 9.63 -15.30 9.85
C ILE A 135 11.14 -15.55 9.86
N GLN A 136 11.60 -16.36 8.93
CA GLN A 136 13.01 -16.53 8.62
C GLN A 136 13.35 -15.71 7.37
N LEU A 137 14.38 -14.88 7.47
CA LEU A 137 14.96 -14.14 6.36
C LEU A 137 16.20 -14.87 5.81
N LYS A 138 16.69 -14.47 4.62
CA LYS A 138 17.72 -15.21 3.88
C LYS A 138 19.13 -14.78 4.22
#